data_AF-A0A2E1F7I5-F1
#
_entry.id   AF-A0A2E1F7I5-F1
#
_cell.length_a   1.000
_cell.length_b   1.000
_cell.length_c   1.000
_cell.angle_alpha   90.00
_cell.angle_beta   90.00
_cell.angle_gamma   90.00
#
_symmetry.space_group_name_H-M   'P 1'
#
loop_
_entity.id
_entity.type
_entity.pdbx_description
1 polymer ?
#
loop_
_entity_poly.entity_id
_entity_poly.type
_entity_poly.pdbx_seq_one_letter_code
_entity_poly.pdbx_strand_id
1 'polypeptide(L)' 'MDIRKIKTLIEMLEESNLKEIEVSQGDESVRISKQSDDIKVDKDNSSPDKTD' A
#
# COMPACT_ATOMS: atom_id res chain seq x y z
N MET A 1 17.82 7.33 8.52
CA MET A 1 16.60 8.18 8.48
C MET A 1 15.89 8.13 9.84
N ASP A 2 15.41 9.25 10.43
CA ASP A 2 14.79 9.24 11.77
C ASP A 2 13.30 8.88 11.74
N ILE A 3 12.78 8.17 12.74
CA ILE A 3 11.34 7.82 12.86
C ILE A 3 10.41 9.05 12.84
N ARG A 4 10.90 10.20 13.33
CA ARG A 4 10.18 11.49 13.27
C ARG A 4 9.99 11.99 11.84
N LYS A 5 10.95 11.75 10.95
CA LYS A 5 10.87 12.12 9.53
C LYS A 5 9.93 11.21 8.75
N ILE A 6 9.86 9.93 9.14
CA ILE A 6 8.92 8.97 8.55
C ILE A 6 7.48 9.43 8.76
N LYS A 7 7.12 9.90 9.97
CA LYS A 7 5.77 10.40 10.25
C LYS A 7 5.38 11.57 9.34
N THR A 8 6.29 12.54 9.16
CA THR A 8 6.07 13.67 8.25
C THR A 8 5.89 13.21 6.80
N LEU A 9 6.62 12.18 6.35
CA LEU A 9 6.45 11.66 4.99
C LEU A 9 5.15 10.91 4.80
N ILE A 10 4.63 10.24 5.83
CA ILE A 10 3.30 9.63 5.81
C ILE A 10 2.23 10.72 5.68
N GLU A 11 2.27 11.75 6.54
CA GLU A 11 1.35 12.90 6.49
C GLU A 11 1.39 13.59 5.11
N MET A 12 2.59 13.84 4.58
CA MET A 12 2.77 14.40 3.23
C MET A 12 2.22 13.49 2.12
N LEU A 13 2.46 12.18 2.20
CA LEU A 13 1.96 11.23 1.21
C LEU A 13 0.42 11.20 1.24
N GLU A 14 -0.19 11.16 2.42
CA GLU A 14 -1.64 11.15 2.63
C GLU A 14 -2.30 12.40 2.02
N GLU A 15 -1.75 13.59 2.26
CA GLU A 15 -2.24 14.86 1.72
C GLU A 15 -1.98 15.04 0.21
N SER A 16 -1.08 14.24 -0.37
CA SER A 16 -0.75 14.30 -1.80
C SER A 16 -1.66 13.41 -2.67
N ASN A 17 -1.70 13.70 -3.97
CA ASN A 17 -2.32 12.82 -4.98
C ASN A 17 -1.36 11.71 -5.46
N LEU A 18 -0.27 11.47 -4.74
CA LEU A 18 0.70 10.42 -5.06
C LEU A 18 0.27 9.08 -4.46
N LYS A 19 0.68 7.99 -5.13
CA LYS A 19 0.47 6.62 -4.64
C LYS A 19 1.62 6.14 -3.78
N GLU A 20 2.81 6.69 -3.99
CA GLU A 20 4.02 6.34 -3.25
C GLU A 20 5.00 7.51 -3.19
N ILE A 21 5.89 7.46 -2.20
CA ILE A 21 7.06 8.31 -2.07
C ILE A 21 8.26 7.45 -1.68
N GLU A 22 9.42 7.70 -2.30
CA GLU A 22 10.69 7.09 -1.94
C GLU A 22 11.73 8.15 -1.69
N VAL A 23 12.51 7.97 -0.64
CA VAL A 23 13.58 8.87 -0.23
C VAL A 23 14.80 8.08 0.20
N SER A 24 15.97 8.51 -0.26
CA SER A 24 17.25 7.85 0.02
C SER A 24 18.22 8.82 0.69
N GLN A 25 19.04 8.30 1.61
CA GLN A 25 20.08 9.03 2.30
C GLN A 25 21.33 8.14 2.44
N GLY A 26 22.36 8.43 1.65
CA GLY A 26 23.52 7.54 1.54
C GLY A 26 23.07 6.18 0.99
N ASP A 27 23.35 5.13 1.74
CA ASP A 27 23.01 3.75 1.38
C ASP A 27 21.63 3.30 1.91
N GLU A 28 20.93 4.14 2.68
CA GLU A 28 19.59 3.86 3.20
C GLU A 28 18.50 4.38 2.26
N SER A 29 17.44 3.60 2.03
CA SER A 29 16.22 4.03 1.32
C SER A 29 14.98 3.65 2.11
N VAL A 30 13.97 4.53 2.09
CA VAL A 30 12.63 4.26 2.63
C VAL A 30 11.61 4.58 1.55
N ARG A 31 10.78 3.59 1.25
CA ARG A 31 9.62 3.71 0.36
C ARG A 31 8.34 3.56 1.17
N ILE A 32 7.40 4.48 0.97
CA ILE A 32 6.09 4.48 1.59
C ILE A 32 5.07 4.48 0.45
N SER A 33 4.16 3.53 0.45
CA SER A 33 3.08 3.41 -0.52
C SER A 33 1.73 3.49 0.20
N LYS A 34 0.76 4.19 -0.39
CA LYS A 34 -0.63 4.09 0.06
C LYS A 34 -1.07 2.64 -0.12
N GLN A 35 -1.65 2.06 0.92
CA GLN A 35 -2.25 0.73 0.83
C GLN A 35 -3.34 0.83 -0.24
N SER A 36 -3.06 0.25 -1.40
CA SER A 36 -4.10 0.06 -2.41
C SER A 36 -4.95 -1.07 -1.84
N ASP A 37 -6.19 -0.76 -1.46
CA ASP A 37 -7.19 -1.77 -1.11
C ASP A 37 -7.53 -2.62 -2.35
N ASP A 38 -6.54 -3.32 -2.91
CA ASP A 38 -6.75 -4.49 -3.73
C ASP A 38 -7.12 -5.61 -2.76
N ILE A 39 -8.33 -5.48 -2.19
CA ILE A 39 -9.03 -6.63 -1.62
C ILE A 39 -9.23 -7.56 -2.80
N LYS A 40 -8.32 -8.54 -2.93
CA LYS A 40 -8.55 -9.72 -3.75
C LYS A 40 -9.75 -10.43 -3.14
N VAL A 41 -10.94 -10.06 -3.60
CA VAL A 41 -12.13 -10.85 -3.41
C VAL A 41 -11.89 -12.09 -4.26
N ASP A 42 -11.32 -13.12 -3.65
CA ASP A 42 -11.35 -14.47 -4.20
C ASP A 42 -12.83 -14.84 -4.38
N LYS A 43 -13.35 -14.61 -5.59
CA LYS A 43 -14.66 -15.14 -6.00
C LYS A 43 -14.49 -16.64 -6.24
N ASP A 44 -14.34 -17.40 -5.16
CA ASP A 44 -14.71 -18.81 -5.17
C ASP A 44 -16.24 -18.89 -5.22
N ASN A 45 -16.79 -18.62 -6.40
CA ASN A 45 -18.09 -19.12 -6.77
C ASN A 45 -17.90 -20.60 -7.15
N SER A 46 -17.77 -21.48 -6.15
CA SER A 46 -18.08 -22.89 -6.36
C SER A 46 -19.59 -22.99 -6.58
N SER A 47 -20.00 -22.97 -7.84
CA SER A 47 -21.38 -23.26 -8.25
C SER A 47 -21.84 -24.56 -7.60
N PRO A 48 -23.04 -24.62 -6.98
CA PRO A 48 -23.62 -25.88 -6.59
C PRO A 48 -24.05 -26.58 -7.89
N ASP A 49 -23.25 -27.54 -8.34
CA ASP A 49 -23.64 -28.43 -9.42
C ASP A 49 -24.83 -29.26 -8.94
N LYS A 50 -26.03 -28.84 -9.33
CA LYS A 50 -27.23 -29.65 -9.28
C LYS A 50 -27.24 -30.49 -10.54
N THR A 51 -26.99 -31.79 -10.39
CA THR A 51 -27.48 -32.79 -11.33
C THR A 51 -28.02 -33.98 -10.54
N ASP A 52 -29.17 -34.50 -10.99
CA ASP A 52 -30.15 -35.41 -10.35
C ASP A 52 -29.67 -36.47 -9.35
#